data_AF-B0ELU5-F1
#
_entry.id   AF-B0ELU5-F1
#
_cell.length_a   1.000
_cell.length_b   1.000
_cell.length_c   1.000
_cell.angle_alpha   90.00
_cell.angle_beta   90.00
_cell.angle_gamma   90.00
#
_symmetry.space_group_name_H-M   'P 1'
#
loop_
_entity.id
_entity.type
_entity.pdbx_description
1 polymer ?
#
loop_
_entity_poly.entity_id
_entity_poly.type
_entity_poly.pdbx_seq_one_letter_code
_entity_poly.pdbx_strand_id
1 'polypeptide(L)'
;MTVDSIYLEDLIKYQEIEYEIKEGIYWEGGKVSLFKEKIKEIYNIRKQKKVEHDPSEVIFKLIMNSCYGKTIQKPIMVEKKIFRTRTKMLSYWRRNLEDILSGEQLFESDIWVLQTKKQLDEFYVPNIIGVLILSMSKRIMNELIYLCEDNNINVYYQDTDSIHIEKDKLVQLRESYYIKYNRELVGNDIGQFHSDFPPVNGKESWAIKSIFLGKKSYLDVLTNEDGDIDYLIRMKGIPKDVIIGTANEKFKGDVIALYEYLYAGNPITFDLSKYGPHFVIERDFKVKTLEEFKRTIKF
;
A
#
# COMPACT_ATOMS: atom_id res chain seq x y z
N MET A 1 3.91 8.99 24.05
CA MET A 1 3.50 8.80 22.65
C MET A 1 4.19 9.87 21.82
N THR A 2 4.74 9.54 20.66
CA THR A 2 5.34 10.54 19.74
C THR A 2 4.36 10.83 18.62
N VAL A 3 4.03 12.10 18.43
CA VAL A 3 3.08 12.55 17.41
C VAL A 3 3.61 13.81 16.73
N ASP A 4 3.23 14.04 15.49
CA ASP A 4 3.38 15.33 14.83
C ASP A 4 2.20 16.26 15.17
N SER A 5 2.29 17.52 14.74
CA SER A 5 1.29 18.54 15.06
C SER A 5 -0.11 18.22 14.54
N ILE A 6 -0.23 17.63 13.35
CA ILE A 6 -1.52 17.28 12.74
C ILE A 6 -2.16 16.15 13.53
N TYR A 7 -1.39 15.12 13.88
CA TYR A 7 -1.94 14.02 14.65
C TYR A 7 -2.33 14.46 16.08
N LEU A 8 -1.56 15.35 16.70
CA LEU A 8 -1.94 15.93 18.00
C LEU A 8 -3.25 16.73 17.93
N GLU A 9 -3.41 17.59 16.92
CA GLU A 9 -4.66 18.32 16.65
C GLU A 9 -5.85 17.37 16.50
N ASP A 10 -5.69 16.24 15.79
CA ASP A 10 -6.75 15.26 15.61
C ASP A 10 -7.11 14.57 16.91
N LEU A 11 -6.13 14.21 17.74
CA LEU A 11 -6.38 13.60 19.05
C LEU A 11 -7.12 14.55 19.99
N ILE A 12 -6.76 15.84 20.00
CA ILE A 12 -7.46 16.85 20.81
C ILE A 12 -8.90 16.99 20.32
N LYS A 13 -9.10 17.09 19.00
CA LYS A 13 -10.41 17.36 18.40
C LYS A 13 -11.38 16.19 18.49
N TYR A 14 -10.90 14.97 18.24
CA TYR A 14 -11.77 13.80 18.06
C TYR A 14 -11.70 12.79 19.20
N GLN A 15 -10.69 12.87 20.07
CA GLN A 15 -10.52 11.94 21.19
C GLN A 15 -10.47 12.68 22.54
N GLU A 16 -10.53 14.01 22.53
CA GLU A 16 -10.57 14.88 23.72
C GLU A 16 -9.50 14.51 24.76
N ILE A 17 -8.29 14.22 24.30
CA ILE A 17 -7.22 13.73 25.17
C ILE A 17 -6.73 14.80 26.16
N GLU A 18 -6.34 14.36 27.36
CA GLU A 18 -5.48 15.12 28.25
C GLU A 18 -4.01 14.75 28.00
N TYR A 19 -3.12 15.74 27.94
CA TYR A 19 -1.71 15.49 27.65
C TYR A 19 -0.77 16.52 28.27
N GLU A 20 0.48 16.11 28.47
CA GLU A 20 1.60 16.95 28.89
C GLU A 20 2.73 16.82 27.87
N ILE A 21 3.23 17.94 27.34
CA ILE A 21 4.36 17.95 26.41
C ILE A 21 5.66 17.82 27.20
N LYS A 22 6.41 16.73 26.98
CA LYS A 22 7.70 16.49 27.62
C LYS A 22 8.87 17.13 26.86
N GLU A 23 8.86 16.97 25.55
CA GLU A 23 9.90 17.46 24.64
C GLU A 23 9.35 17.54 23.22
N GLY A 24 10.00 18.30 22.35
CA GLY A 24 9.57 18.45 20.97
C GLY A 24 10.62 19.13 20.10
N ILE A 25 10.47 18.93 18.79
CA ILE A 25 11.24 19.65 17.76
C ILE A 25 10.23 20.45 16.95
N TYR A 26 10.54 21.70 16.66
CA TYR A 26 9.74 22.55 15.82
C TYR A 26 10.59 23.09 14.67
N TRP A 27 9.92 23.45 13.58
CA TRP A 27 10.55 24.02 12.40
C TRP A 27 10.22 25.51 12.31
N GLU A 28 11.24 26.36 12.35
CA GLU A 28 11.10 27.81 12.25
C GLU A 28 11.02 28.33 10.81
N GLY A 29 11.35 27.51 9.82
CA GLY A 29 11.36 27.92 8.42
C GLY A 29 9.95 28.09 7.84
N GLY A 30 9.86 28.88 6.76
CA GLY A 30 8.61 29.09 6.04
C GLY A 30 8.09 27.84 5.32
N LYS A 31 6.78 27.85 5.00
CA LYS A 31 6.18 26.83 4.14
C LYS A 31 6.61 27.07 2.69
N VAL A 32 7.30 26.10 2.09
CA VAL A 32 7.73 26.18 0.68
C VAL A 32 6.66 25.56 -0.22
N SER A 33 6.23 26.28 -1.27
CA SER A 33 5.19 25.82 -2.20
C SER A 33 5.70 24.92 -3.32
N LEU A 34 7.01 24.89 -3.57
CA LEU A 34 7.65 24.18 -4.69
C LEU A 34 7.18 22.71 -4.81
N PHE A 35 7.13 21.97 -3.69
CA PHE A 35 6.70 20.56 -3.73
C PHE A 35 5.24 20.43 -4.18
N LYS A 36 4.36 21.28 -3.65
CA LYS A 36 2.94 21.34 -4.04
C LYS A 36 2.78 21.69 -5.52
N GLU A 37 3.52 22.69 -5.99
CA GLU A 37 3.48 23.14 -7.39
C GLU A 37 3.92 22.04 -8.34
N LYS A 38 5.04 21.37 -8.06
CA LYS A 38 5.55 20.28 -8.90
C LYS A 38 4.65 19.06 -8.91
N ILE A 39 4.07 18.69 -7.76
CA ILE A 39 3.06 17.62 -7.72
C ILE A 39 1.81 17.99 -8.51
N LYS A 40 1.38 19.26 -8.49
CA LYS A 40 0.22 19.73 -9.26
C LYS A 40 0.49 19.68 -10.77
N GLU A 41 1.69 20.06 -11.21
CA GLU A 41 2.12 19.90 -12.62
C GLU A 41 2.03 18.43 -13.06
N ILE A 42 2.61 17.52 -12.27
CA ILE A 42 2.58 16.07 -12.56
C ILE A 42 1.14 15.53 -12.57
N TYR A 43 0.30 15.95 -11.62
CA TYR A 43 -1.11 15.56 -11.58
C TYR A 43 -1.86 16.01 -12.83
N ASN A 44 -1.65 17.24 -13.29
CA ASN A 44 -2.32 17.76 -14.49
C ASN A 44 -1.92 16.97 -15.74
N ILE A 45 -0.63 16.65 -15.89
CA ILE A 45 -0.14 15.79 -16.98
C ILE A 45 -0.81 14.41 -16.91
N ARG A 46 -0.83 13.80 -15.72
CA ARG A 46 -1.51 12.51 -15.53
C ARG A 46 -2.99 12.58 -15.87
N LYS A 47 -3.69 13.65 -15.48
CA LYS A 47 -5.12 13.86 -15.76
C LYS A 47 -5.38 13.88 -17.27
N GLN A 48 -4.55 14.63 -18.03
CA GLN A 48 -4.61 14.63 -19.49
C GLN A 48 -4.37 13.22 -20.07
N LYS A 49 -3.35 12.51 -19.57
CA LYS A 49 -3.02 11.16 -20.04
C LYS A 49 -4.12 10.13 -19.80
N LYS A 50 -4.84 10.23 -18.67
CA LYS A 50 -6.03 9.38 -18.43
C LYS A 50 -7.15 9.65 -19.45
N VAL A 51 -7.38 10.90 -19.83
CA VAL A 51 -8.39 11.27 -20.84
C VAL A 51 -8.00 10.75 -22.22
N GLU A 52 -6.71 10.78 -22.55
CA GLU A 52 -6.16 10.23 -23.80
C GLU A 52 -6.10 8.68 -23.83
N HIS A 53 -6.50 8.01 -22.74
CA HIS A 53 -6.30 6.56 -22.53
C HIS A 53 -4.84 6.11 -22.75
N ASP A 54 -3.88 7.00 -22.46
CA ASP A 54 -2.45 6.76 -22.63
C ASP A 54 -1.91 5.93 -21.44
N PRO A 55 -1.35 4.73 -21.68
CA PRO A 55 -0.80 3.86 -20.62
C PRO A 55 0.30 4.51 -19.77
N SER A 56 0.94 5.57 -20.26
CA SER A 56 1.96 6.32 -19.52
C SER A 56 1.42 7.03 -18.27
N GLU A 57 0.09 7.16 -18.10
CA GLU A 57 -0.50 7.69 -16.85
C GLU A 57 0.01 6.94 -15.61
N VAL A 58 0.28 5.64 -15.74
CA VAL A 58 0.80 4.76 -14.68
C VAL A 58 2.17 5.22 -14.20
N ILE A 59 3.01 5.74 -15.10
CA ILE A 59 4.34 6.29 -14.75
C ILE A 59 4.17 7.53 -13.88
N PHE A 60 3.30 8.46 -14.27
CA PHE A 60 3.04 9.66 -13.48
C PHE A 60 2.40 9.33 -12.12
N LYS A 61 1.49 8.34 -12.08
CA LYS A 61 0.94 7.80 -10.81
C LYS A 61 2.06 7.29 -9.90
N LEU A 62 2.99 6.52 -10.46
CA LEU A 62 4.11 5.96 -9.70
C LEU A 62 5.05 7.05 -9.18
N ILE A 63 5.36 8.07 -9.99
CA ILE A 63 6.17 9.21 -9.57
C ILE A 63 5.51 9.90 -8.37
N MET A 64 4.22 10.26 -8.48
CA MET A 64 3.48 10.92 -7.39
C MET A 64 3.52 10.08 -6.09
N ASN A 65 3.29 8.78 -6.19
CA ASN A 65 3.31 7.87 -5.05
C ASN A 65 4.73 7.68 -4.47
N SER A 66 5.77 7.76 -5.29
CA SER A 66 7.16 7.56 -4.86
C SER A 66 7.78 8.82 -4.26
N CYS A 67 7.33 10.00 -4.68
CA CYS A 67 7.88 11.29 -4.24
C CYS A 67 7.84 11.45 -2.71
N TYR A 68 6.69 11.21 -2.07
CA TYR A 68 6.62 11.32 -0.61
C TYR A 68 7.50 10.26 0.07
N GLY A 69 7.55 9.03 -0.47
CA GLY A 69 8.38 7.95 0.08
C GLY A 69 9.87 8.29 0.10
N LYS A 70 10.35 9.08 -0.87
CA LYS A 70 11.72 9.60 -0.89
C LYS A 70 12.00 10.60 0.22
N THR A 71 11.02 11.38 0.65
CA THR A 71 11.19 12.34 1.76
C THR A 71 11.36 11.68 3.13
N ILE A 72 10.89 10.43 3.29
CA ILE A 72 10.98 9.63 4.52
C ILE A 72 11.78 8.34 4.30
N GLN A 73 12.66 8.34 3.30
CA GLN A 73 13.47 7.18 3.00
C GLN A 73 14.31 6.81 4.24
N LYS A 74 14.36 5.52 4.58
CA LYS A 74 15.29 5.04 5.61
C LYS A 74 16.72 5.09 5.08
N PRO A 75 17.71 5.39 5.92
CA PRO A 75 19.11 5.33 5.51
C PRO A 75 19.46 3.96 4.95
N ILE A 76 20.26 3.97 3.89
CA ILE A 76 20.84 2.74 3.34
C ILE A 76 22.05 2.40 4.20
N MET A 77 21.93 1.37 5.03
CA MET A 77 22.97 0.95 5.97
C MET A 77 24.06 0.09 5.34
N VAL A 78 23.77 -0.51 4.18
CA VAL A 78 24.63 -1.49 3.51
C VAL A 78 24.75 -1.14 2.04
N GLU A 79 25.97 -1.16 1.51
CA GLU A 79 26.24 -1.05 0.09
C GLU A 79 26.89 -2.33 -0.44
N LYS A 80 26.71 -2.59 -1.75
CA LYS A 80 27.35 -3.71 -2.45
C LYS A 80 28.51 -3.21 -3.29
N LYS A 81 29.70 -3.75 -3.06
CA LYS A 81 30.89 -3.52 -3.90
C LYS A 81 31.14 -4.72 -4.78
N ILE A 82 31.35 -4.50 -6.08
CA ILE A 82 31.53 -5.55 -7.07
C ILE A 82 32.97 -5.52 -7.58
N PHE A 83 33.64 -6.67 -7.57
CA PHE A 83 35.02 -6.82 -8.00
C PHE A 83 35.12 -7.94 -9.04
N ARG A 84 35.80 -7.68 -10.17
CA ARG A 84 36.00 -8.69 -11.23
C ARG A 84 37.13 -9.69 -10.96
N THR A 85 37.88 -9.53 -9.87
CA THR A 85 38.93 -10.48 -9.52
C THR A 85 39.02 -10.66 -8.02
N ARG A 86 39.37 -11.89 -7.61
CA ARG A 86 39.62 -12.23 -6.20
C ARG A 86 40.72 -11.36 -5.60
N THR A 87 41.77 -11.05 -6.34
CA THR A 87 42.89 -10.22 -5.86
C THR A 87 42.45 -8.79 -5.51
N LYS A 88 41.66 -8.14 -6.37
CA LYS A 88 41.13 -6.79 -6.10
C LYS A 88 40.17 -6.82 -4.93
N MET A 89 39.29 -7.82 -4.88
CA MET A 89 38.40 -8.04 -3.76
C MET A 89 39.18 -8.19 -2.45
N LEU A 90 40.18 -9.08 -2.38
CA LEU A 90 40.97 -9.31 -1.16
C LEU A 90 41.78 -8.08 -0.73
N SER A 91 42.29 -7.31 -1.69
CA SER A 91 42.98 -6.05 -1.41
C SER A 91 42.04 -5.05 -0.75
N TYR A 92 40.82 -4.89 -1.27
CA TYR A 92 39.80 -4.06 -0.63
C TYR A 92 39.38 -4.64 0.73
N TRP A 93 39.24 -5.97 0.81
CA TRP A 93 38.82 -6.64 2.04
C TRP A 93 39.74 -6.31 3.21
N ARG A 94 41.04 -6.48 2.99
CA ARG A 94 42.07 -6.23 4.01
C ARG A 94 42.11 -4.78 4.49
N ARG A 95 41.78 -3.82 3.62
CA ARG A 95 41.79 -2.38 3.95
C ARG A 95 40.55 -1.93 4.73
N ASN A 96 39.45 -2.67 4.65
CA ASN A 96 38.15 -2.25 5.18
C ASN A 96 37.53 -3.35 6.08
N LEU A 97 38.37 -4.09 6.82
CA LEU A 97 37.98 -5.30 7.52
C LEU A 97 36.80 -5.09 8.49
N GLU A 98 36.78 -3.96 9.20
CA GLU A 98 35.75 -3.63 10.20
C GLU A 98 34.38 -3.27 9.60
N ASP A 99 34.37 -2.85 8.34
CA ASP A 99 33.19 -2.41 7.62
C ASP A 99 32.55 -3.52 6.77
N ILE A 100 33.25 -4.62 6.54
CA ILE A 100 32.76 -5.72 5.71
C ILE A 100 31.83 -6.60 6.53
N LEU A 101 30.64 -6.83 5.98
CA LEU A 101 29.60 -7.67 6.58
C LEU A 101 29.63 -9.08 6.00
N SER A 102 29.81 -9.20 4.68
CA SER A 102 29.85 -10.48 3.98
C SER A 102 30.52 -10.32 2.61
N GLY A 103 30.90 -11.45 2.02
CA GLY A 103 31.31 -11.46 0.62
C GLY A 103 31.24 -12.83 -0.01
N GLU A 104 30.81 -12.86 -1.26
CA GLU A 104 30.47 -14.08 -1.97
C GLU A 104 30.94 -13.97 -3.42
N GLN A 105 31.35 -15.10 -3.98
CA GLN A 105 31.61 -15.21 -5.41
C GLN A 105 30.26 -15.44 -6.11
N LEU A 106 30.01 -14.68 -7.17
CA LEU A 106 28.84 -14.89 -8.00
C LEU A 106 28.99 -16.22 -8.74
N PHE A 107 27.91 -17.00 -8.77
CA PHE A 107 27.88 -18.38 -9.26
C PHE A 107 28.64 -18.55 -10.59
N GLU A 108 29.62 -19.46 -10.61
CA GLU A 108 30.45 -19.80 -11.77
C GLU A 108 31.08 -18.59 -12.51
N SER A 109 31.42 -17.52 -11.78
CA SER A 109 32.04 -16.31 -12.35
C SER A 109 33.32 -15.88 -11.63
N ASP A 110 34.08 -14.95 -12.21
CA ASP A 110 35.21 -14.27 -11.57
C ASP A 110 34.79 -13.05 -10.72
N ILE A 111 33.48 -12.79 -10.63
CA ILE A 111 32.90 -11.65 -9.95
C ILE A 111 32.70 -11.97 -8.47
N TRP A 112 33.14 -11.05 -7.62
CA TRP A 112 32.94 -11.08 -6.18
C TRP A 112 32.10 -9.89 -5.74
N VAL A 113 31.11 -10.15 -4.90
CA VAL A 113 30.25 -9.12 -4.32
C VAL A 113 30.53 -9.06 -2.82
N LEU A 114 30.95 -7.89 -2.33
CA LEU A 114 31.09 -7.61 -0.91
C LEU A 114 29.92 -6.75 -0.44
N GLN A 115 29.38 -7.05 0.73
CA GLN A 115 28.47 -6.17 1.45
C GLN A 115 29.26 -5.41 2.51
N THR A 116 29.22 -4.08 2.47
CA THR A 116 29.92 -3.20 3.41
C THR A 116 28.94 -2.27 4.11
N LYS A 117 29.25 -1.89 5.34
CA LYS A 117 28.55 -0.82 6.04
C LYS A 117 28.69 0.47 5.25
N LYS A 118 27.59 1.22 5.13
CA LYS A 118 27.59 2.56 4.53
C LYS A 118 27.57 3.61 5.64
N GLN A 119 28.44 4.60 5.54
CA GLN A 119 28.44 5.75 6.46
C GLN A 119 27.14 6.56 6.31
N LEU A 120 26.66 7.09 7.43
CA LEU A 120 25.37 7.79 7.51
C LEU A 120 25.47 9.30 7.43
N ASP A 121 26.67 9.86 7.60
CA ASP A 121 26.87 11.32 7.73
C ASP A 121 26.43 12.10 6.49
N GLU A 122 26.41 11.45 5.32
CA GLU A 122 25.95 12.02 4.04
C GLU A 122 24.46 11.78 3.76
N PHE A 123 23.75 11.05 4.63
CA PHE A 123 22.35 10.73 4.42
C PHE A 123 21.45 11.85 4.91
N TYR A 124 20.79 12.54 3.98
CA TYR A 124 19.80 13.56 4.28
C TYR A 124 18.53 13.37 3.47
N VAL A 125 17.37 13.51 4.14
CA VAL A 125 16.05 13.55 3.51
C VAL A 125 15.18 14.61 4.22
N PRO A 126 14.29 15.31 3.50
CA PRO A 126 13.38 16.28 4.10
C PRO A 126 12.21 15.59 4.83
N ASN A 127 12.52 14.86 5.90
CA ASN A 127 11.60 13.99 6.65
C ASN A 127 10.34 14.71 7.17
N ILE A 128 10.47 15.97 7.61
CA ILE A 128 9.35 16.79 8.10
C ILE A 128 8.23 16.84 7.04
N ILE A 129 8.58 16.99 5.76
CA ILE A 129 7.60 17.04 4.66
C ILE A 129 6.82 15.73 4.60
N GLY A 130 7.51 14.58 4.60
CA GLY A 130 6.84 13.29 4.47
C GLY A 130 6.04 12.89 5.71
N VAL A 131 6.48 13.27 6.92
CA VAL A 131 5.69 13.09 8.15
C VAL A 131 4.38 13.86 8.05
N LEU A 132 4.42 15.14 7.66
CA LEU A 132 3.20 15.95 7.52
C LEU A 132 2.29 15.46 6.39
N ILE A 133 2.84 14.97 5.27
CA ILE A 133 2.04 14.35 4.19
C ILE A 133 1.29 13.11 4.71
N LEU A 134 1.98 12.23 5.45
CA LEU A 134 1.36 11.03 6.01
C LEU A 134 0.26 11.37 7.02
N SER A 135 0.47 12.38 7.85
CA SER A 135 -0.51 12.77 8.86
C SER A 135 -1.71 13.47 8.24
N MET A 136 -1.50 14.33 7.23
CA MET A 136 -2.61 14.88 6.43
C MET A 136 -3.40 13.77 5.71
N SER A 137 -2.72 12.76 5.18
CA SER A 137 -3.37 11.62 4.52
C SER A 137 -4.28 10.87 5.48
N LYS A 138 -3.83 10.63 6.72
CA LYS A 138 -4.67 10.03 7.77
C LYS A 138 -5.82 10.95 8.16
N ARG A 139 -5.58 12.25 8.34
CA ARG A 139 -6.62 13.23 8.67
C ARG A 139 -7.76 13.20 7.66
N ILE A 140 -7.46 13.17 6.36
CA ILE A 140 -8.49 13.13 5.30
C ILE A 140 -9.41 11.90 5.46
N MET A 141 -8.83 10.74 5.76
CA MET A 141 -9.61 9.52 5.99
C MET A 141 -10.37 9.54 7.31
N ASN A 142 -9.74 10.04 8.37
CA ASN A 142 -10.36 10.15 9.68
C ASN A 142 -11.53 11.14 9.67
N GLU A 143 -11.41 12.27 8.97
CA GLU A 143 -12.50 13.24 8.77
C GLU A 143 -13.74 12.60 8.16
N LEU A 144 -13.55 11.65 7.24
CA LEU A 144 -14.62 10.87 6.64
C LEU A 144 -15.22 9.85 7.62
N ILE A 145 -14.37 9.10 8.32
CA ILE A 145 -14.81 8.07 9.28
C ILE A 145 -15.56 8.66 10.46
N TYR A 146 -15.03 9.73 11.08
CA TYR A 146 -15.72 10.43 12.16
C TYR A 146 -17.04 11.04 11.69
N LEU A 147 -17.11 11.50 10.44
CA LEU A 147 -18.38 11.98 9.89
C LEU A 147 -19.39 10.84 9.69
N CYS A 148 -18.94 9.65 9.27
CA CYS A 148 -19.81 8.47 9.24
C CYS A 148 -20.35 8.16 10.64
N GLU A 149 -19.49 8.16 11.66
CA GLU A 149 -19.87 7.95 13.06
C GLU A 149 -20.91 8.99 13.54
N ASP A 150 -20.64 10.29 13.33
CA ASP A 150 -21.56 11.39 13.66
C ASP A 150 -22.95 11.21 13.01
N ASN A 151 -23.01 10.55 11.86
CA ASN A 151 -24.23 10.35 11.06
C ASN A 151 -24.87 8.96 11.24
N ASN A 152 -24.36 8.13 12.16
CA ASN A 152 -24.77 6.73 12.33
C ASN A 152 -24.69 5.90 11.04
N ILE A 153 -23.63 6.11 10.26
CA ILE A 153 -23.31 5.33 9.05
C ILE A 153 -22.23 4.31 9.42
N ASN A 154 -22.50 3.03 9.16
CA ASN A 154 -21.57 1.97 9.52
C ASN A 154 -20.39 1.95 8.56
N VAL A 155 -19.17 1.91 9.10
CA VAL A 155 -17.96 1.62 8.34
C VAL A 155 -17.56 0.18 8.57
N TYR A 156 -17.83 -0.69 7.59
CA TYR A 156 -17.60 -2.13 7.72
C TYR A 156 -16.14 -2.52 7.58
N TYR A 157 -15.38 -1.76 6.79
CA TYR A 157 -13.98 -2.05 6.51
C TYR A 157 -13.25 -0.78 6.09
N GLN A 158 -11.96 -0.69 6.41
CA GLN A 158 -11.07 0.38 6.00
C GLN A 158 -9.73 -0.20 5.53
N ASP A 159 -9.22 0.29 4.39
CA ASP A 159 -7.83 0.09 3.98
C ASP A 159 -7.25 1.40 3.47
N THR A 160 -6.35 1.98 4.27
CA THR A 160 -5.50 3.14 3.98
C THR A 160 -6.23 4.38 3.47
N ASP A 161 -6.77 4.34 2.25
CA ASP A 161 -7.44 5.39 1.49
C ASP A 161 -8.87 5.00 1.03
N SER A 162 -9.45 3.93 1.57
CA SER A 162 -10.80 3.43 1.24
C SER A 162 -11.60 3.01 2.48
N ILE A 163 -12.93 3.09 2.38
CA ILE A 163 -13.89 2.57 3.36
C ILE A 163 -15.04 1.83 2.66
N HIS A 164 -15.67 0.90 3.37
CA HIS A 164 -16.90 0.22 2.94
C HIS A 164 -18.07 0.71 3.79
N ILE A 165 -19.12 1.20 3.12
CA ILE A 165 -20.37 1.71 3.73
C ILE A 165 -21.57 1.17 2.94
N GLU A 166 -22.77 1.28 3.49
CA GLU A 166 -23.99 0.99 2.74
C GLU A 166 -24.21 2.01 1.59
N LYS A 167 -24.60 1.52 0.41
CA LYS A 167 -24.75 2.35 -0.81
C LYS A 167 -25.79 3.46 -0.65
N ASP A 168 -26.90 3.18 0.03
CA ASP A 168 -28.01 4.11 0.27
C ASP A 168 -27.59 5.29 1.19
N LYS A 169 -26.59 5.08 2.05
CA LYS A 169 -26.04 6.12 2.95
C LYS A 169 -25.10 7.10 2.26
N LEU A 170 -24.64 6.80 1.04
CA LEU A 170 -23.70 7.66 0.33
C LEU A 170 -24.25 9.07 0.09
N VAL A 171 -25.56 9.21 -0.19
CA VAL A 171 -26.20 10.52 -0.43
C VAL A 171 -26.12 11.39 0.83
N GLN A 172 -26.55 10.84 1.97
CA GLN A 172 -26.48 11.51 3.28
C GLN A 172 -25.04 11.92 3.63
N LEU A 173 -24.08 11.03 3.39
CA LEU A 173 -22.67 11.29 3.68
C LEU A 173 -22.12 12.45 2.83
N ARG A 174 -22.47 12.52 1.54
CA ARG A 174 -22.06 13.60 0.64
C ARG A 174 -22.57 14.97 1.11
N GLU A 175 -23.84 15.05 1.48
CA GLU A 175 -24.46 16.28 1.99
C GLU A 175 -23.80 16.73 3.29
N SER A 176 -23.65 15.80 4.24
CA SER A 176 -23.04 16.08 5.55
C SER A 176 -21.58 16.51 5.42
N TYR A 177 -20.84 15.91 4.47
CA TYR A 177 -19.43 16.24 4.23
C TYR A 177 -19.30 17.65 3.64
N TYR A 178 -20.19 18.02 2.72
CA TYR A 178 -20.24 19.38 2.18
C TYR A 178 -20.60 20.41 3.26
N ILE A 179 -21.60 20.14 4.11
CA ILE A 179 -21.99 21.05 5.20
C ILE A 179 -20.84 21.25 6.19
N LYS A 180 -20.17 20.17 6.61
CA LYS A 180 -19.12 20.23 7.65
C LYS A 180 -17.82 20.81 7.14
N TYR A 181 -17.42 20.50 5.92
CA TYR A 181 -16.09 20.81 5.41
C TYR A 181 -16.05 21.75 4.19
N ASN A 182 -17.21 22.09 3.63
CA ASN A 182 -17.34 22.87 2.39
C ASN A 182 -16.47 22.31 1.25
N ARG A 183 -16.47 20.98 1.11
CA ARG A 183 -15.73 20.22 0.09
C ARG A 183 -16.66 19.18 -0.52
N GLU A 184 -16.52 18.94 -1.81
CA GLU A 184 -17.20 17.82 -2.48
C GLU A 184 -16.56 16.49 -2.07
N LEU A 185 -17.37 15.54 -1.61
CA LEU A 185 -16.87 14.23 -1.19
C LEU A 185 -16.50 13.34 -2.38
N VAL A 186 -17.37 13.23 -3.38
CA VAL A 186 -17.25 12.28 -4.48
C VAL A 186 -16.98 13.02 -5.79
N GLY A 187 -15.99 12.56 -6.55
CA GLY A 187 -15.66 13.11 -7.88
C GLY A 187 -14.32 12.63 -8.42
N ASN A 188 -13.80 13.33 -9.43
CA ASN A 188 -12.60 12.94 -10.18
C ASN A 188 -11.36 13.79 -9.87
N ASP A 189 -11.51 14.81 -9.02
CA ASP A 189 -10.42 15.69 -8.65
C ASP A 189 -9.62 15.16 -7.45
N ILE A 190 -8.44 15.72 -7.25
CA ILE A 190 -7.54 15.30 -6.17
C ILE A 190 -8.19 15.54 -4.78
N GLY A 191 -8.16 14.51 -3.94
CA GLY A 191 -8.77 14.57 -2.60
C GLY A 191 -10.27 14.27 -2.58
N GLN A 192 -10.90 14.00 -3.72
CA GLN A 192 -12.24 13.43 -3.80
C GLN A 192 -12.17 11.90 -3.81
N PHE A 193 -13.25 11.28 -3.32
CA PHE A 193 -13.46 9.84 -3.30
C PHE A 193 -14.26 9.37 -4.52
N HIS A 194 -14.16 8.10 -4.84
CA HIS A 194 -14.99 7.41 -5.83
C HIS A 194 -15.11 5.94 -5.42
N SER A 195 -16.09 5.24 -5.99
CA SER A 195 -16.17 3.79 -5.80
C SER A 195 -14.97 3.11 -6.46
N ASP A 196 -14.24 2.27 -5.71
CA ASP A 196 -13.14 1.44 -6.23
C ASP A 196 -13.65 0.13 -6.87
N PHE A 197 -14.96 -0.12 -6.83
CA PHE A 197 -15.53 -1.33 -7.42
C PHE A 197 -15.44 -1.28 -8.96
N PRO A 198 -14.86 -2.33 -9.58
CA PRO A 198 -14.79 -2.40 -11.04
C PRO A 198 -16.19 -2.53 -11.63
N PRO A 199 -16.43 -1.98 -12.83
CA PRO A 199 -17.73 -2.13 -13.49
C PRO A 199 -18.00 -3.61 -13.81
N VAL A 200 -19.24 -4.05 -13.61
CA VAL A 200 -19.70 -5.40 -13.98
C VAL A 200 -20.36 -5.30 -15.34
N ASN A 201 -19.82 -6.01 -16.33
CA ASN A 201 -20.23 -5.95 -17.74
C ASN A 201 -20.30 -4.50 -18.30
N GLY A 202 -19.36 -3.66 -17.88
CA GLY A 202 -19.26 -2.27 -18.35
C GLY A 202 -20.20 -1.28 -17.65
N LYS A 203 -20.97 -1.73 -16.65
CA LYS A 203 -21.89 -0.88 -15.87
C LYS A 203 -21.37 -0.64 -14.45
N GLU A 204 -21.76 0.49 -13.87
CA GLU A 204 -21.45 0.79 -12.46
C GLU A 204 -21.95 -0.33 -11.55
N SER A 205 -21.12 -0.70 -10.58
CA SER A 205 -21.36 -1.85 -9.73
C SER A 205 -21.38 -1.48 -8.25
N TRP A 206 -22.01 -2.35 -7.46
CA TRP A 206 -22.02 -2.28 -6.00
C TRP A 206 -22.00 -3.67 -5.39
N ALA A 207 -21.55 -3.78 -4.14
CA ALA A 207 -21.56 -5.04 -3.44
C ALA A 207 -22.96 -5.37 -2.89
N ILE A 208 -23.39 -6.62 -3.07
CA ILE A 208 -24.58 -7.20 -2.42
C ILE A 208 -24.22 -8.07 -1.21
N LYS A 209 -22.96 -8.49 -1.12
CA LYS A 209 -22.41 -9.26 0.00
C LYS A 209 -20.91 -9.01 0.08
N SER A 210 -20.42 -8.80 1.29
CA SER A 210 -18.98 -8.68 1.57
C SER A 210 -18.59 -9.59 2.73
N ILE A 211 -17.47 -10.30 2.60
CA ILE A 211 -16.89 -11.15 3.64
C ILE A 211 -15.50 -10.60 3.97
N PHE A 212 -15.36 -9.97 5.12
CA PHE A 212 -14.10 -9.42 5.61
C PHE A 212 -13.43 -10.42 6.55
N LEU A 213 -12.29 -10.98 6.14
CA LEU A 213 -11.53 -11.93 6.97
C LEU A 213 -10.46 -11.24 7.81
N GLY A 214 -9.91 -10.15 7.29
CA GLY A 214 -8.89 -9.35 7.99
C GLY A 214 -8.26 -8.32 7.07
N LYS A 215 -7.19 -7.66 7.54
CA LYS A 215 -6.51 -6.61 6.78
C LYS A 215 -6.03 -7.14 5.43
N LYS A 216 -6.54 -6.54 4.35
CA LYS A 216 -6.24 -6.83 2.94
C LYS A 216 -6.68 -8.23 2.49
N SER A 217 -7.66 -8.81 3.17
CA SER A 217 -8.22 -10.13 2.86
C SER A 217 -9.74 -10.09 3.01
N TYR A 218 -10.43 -9.97 1.87
CA TYR A 218 -11.88 -9.85 1.81
C TYR A 218 -12.40 -10.27 0.42
N LEU A 219 -13.70 -10.55 0.36
CA LEU A 219 -14.44 -10.86 -0.85
C LEU A 219 -15.64 -9.92 -0.94
N ASP A 220 -15.81 -9.25 -2.07
CA ASP A 220 -17.08 -8.57 -2.40
C ASP A 220 -17.75 -9.28 -3.58
N VAL A 221 -19.02 -9.58 -3.42
CA VAL A 221 -19.92 -10.05 -4.48
C VAL A 221 -20.58 -8.82 -5.07
N LEU A 222 -20.17 -8.48 -6.30
CA LEU A 222 -20.61 -7.28 -6.99
C LEU A 222 -21.80 -7.58 -7.90
N THR A 223 -22.69 -6.60 -8.03
CA THR A 223 -23.77 -6.61 -9.03
C THR A 223 -23.93 -5.25 -9.69
N ASN A 224 -24.74 -5.20 -10.74
CA ASN A 224 -25.14 -3.99 -11.45
C ASN A 224 -26.67 -3.88 -11.54
N GLU A 225 -27.16 -2.89 -12.27
CA GLU A 225 -28.59 -2.66 -12.51
C GLU A 225 -29.30 -3.80 -13.26
N ASP A 226 -28.56 -4.61 -14.03
CA ASP A 226 -29.11 -5.73 -14.79
C ASP A 226 -29.16 -7.04 -13.98
N GLY A 227 -28.56 -7.05 -12.78
CA GLY A 227 -28.44 -8.24 -11.95
C GLY A 227 -27.28 -9.17 -12.31
N ASP A 228 -26.33 -8.71 -13.14
CA ASP A 228 -25.09 -9.46 -13.41
C ASP A 228 -24.27 -9.61 -12.13
N ILE A 229 -23.46 -10.67 -12.03
CA ILE A 229 -22.63 -10.96 -10.85
C ILE A 229 -21.15 -11.09 -11.25
N ASP A 230 -20.29 -10.43 -10.47
CA ASP A 230 -18.82 -10.61 -10.51
C ASP A 230 -18.24 -10.54 -9.08
N TYR A 231 -16.94 -10.82 -8.93
CA TYR A 231 -16.27 -10.92 -7.65
C TYR A 231 -15.02 -10.03 -7.58
N LEU A 232 -14.96 -9.19 -6.55
CA LEU A 232 -13.72 -8.55 -6.12
C LEU A 232 -13.05 -9.41 -5.05
N ILE A 233 -12.04 -10.18 -5.48
CA ILE A 233 -11.32 -11.13 -4.63
C ILE A 233 -10.01 -10.49 -4.13
N ARG A 234 -9.85 -10.36 -2.82
CA ARG A 234 -8.62 -9.87 -2.19
C ARG A 234 -8.15 -10.83 -1.10
N MET A 235 -6.89 -11.24 -1.16
CA MET A 235 -6.25 -12.02 -0.10
C MET A 235 -4.76 -11.72 -0.08
N LYS A 236 -4.28 -11.14 1.02
CA LYS A 236 -2.89 -10.68 1.10
C LYS A 236 -1.92 -11.84 0.91
N GLY A 237 -1.15 -11.78 -0.18
CA GLY A 237 -0.11 -12.75 -0.50
C GLY A 237 -0.60 -14.03 -1.16
N ILE A 238 -1.87 -14.14 -1.55
CA ILE A 238 -2.40 -15.24 -2.36
C ILE A 238 -3.00 -14.63 -3.65
N PRO A 239 -2.45 -14.96 -4.84
CA PRO A 239 -2.99 -14.47 -6.12
C PRO A 239 -4.44 -14.92 -6.38
N LYS A 240 -5.23 -14.09 -7.10
CA LYS A 240 -6.63 -14.38 -7.45
C LYS A 240 -6.81 -15.76 -8.11
N ASP A 241 -5.95 -16.09 -9.07
CA ASP A 241 -6.05 -17.35 -9.82
C ASP A 241 -5.82 -18.58 -8.92
N VAL A 242 -4.94 -18.47 -7.92
CA VAL A 242 -4.70 -19.52 -6.93
C VAL A 242 -5.95 -19.74 -6.06
N ILE A 243 -6.65 -18.65 -5.70
CA ILE A 243 -7.88 -18.72 -4.91
C ILE A 243 -9.00 -19.38 -5.71
N ILE A 244 -9.22 -18.94 -6.96
CA ILE A 244 -10.22 -19.52 -7.86
C ILE A 244 -9.92 -21.00 -8.11
N GLY A 245 -8.66 -21.32 -8.40
CA GLY A 245 -8.23 -22.69 -8.60
C GLY A 245 -8.45 -23.58 -7.37
N THR A 246 -8.15 -23.06 -6.17
CA THR A 246 -8.42 -23.77 -4.91
C THR A 246 -9.92 -23.92 -4.65
N ALA A 247 -10.73 -22.93 -5.00
CA ALA A 247 -12.20 -23.01 -4.91
C ALA A 247 -12.74 -24.09 -5.86
N ASN A 248 -12.21 -24.18 -7.08
CA ASN A 248 -12.56 -25.25 -8.03
C ASN A 248 -12.21 -26.64 -7.48
N GLU A 249 -11.03 -26.80 -6.90
CA GLU A 249 -10.57 -28.09 -6.35
C GLU A 249 -11.35 -28.53 -5.10
N LYS A 250 -11.63 -27.60 -4.17
CA LYS A 250 -12.11 -27.94 -2.81
C LYS A 250 -13.55 -27.53 -2.51
N PHE A 251 -14.10 -26.58 -3.28
CA PHE A 251 -15.41 -25.95 -3.04
C PHE A 251 -16.31 -25.98 -4.28
N LYS A 252 -16.05 -26.87 -5.25
CA LYS A 252 -16.83 -27.01 -6.49
C LYS A 252 -16.96 -25.70 -7.29
N GLY A 253 -15.94 -24.84 -7.20
CA GLY A 253 -15.88 -23.53 -7.86
C GLY A 253 -16.58 -22.40 -7.09
N ASP A 254 -17.16 -22.67 -5.93
CA ASP A 254 -17.80 -21.66 -5.10
C ASP A 254 -16.75 -20.90 -4.25
N VAL A 255 -16.43 -19.68 -4.71
CA VAL A 255 -15.51 -18.78 -4.00
C VAL A 255 -16.13 -18.24 -2.72
N ILE A 256 -17.46 -18.06 -2.66
CA ILE A 256 -18.15 -17.59 -1.46
C ILE A 256 -18.00 -18.65 -0.36
N ALA A 257 -18.26 -19.92 -0.67
CA ALA A 257 -18.10 -21.02 0.27
C ALA A 257 -16.66 -21.14 0.80
N LEU A 258 -15.65 -20.90 -0.05
CA LEU A 258 -14.25 -20.84 0.37
C LEU A 258 -14.01 -19.73 1.42
N TYR A 259 -14.54 -18.54 1.18
CA TYR A 259 -14.39 -17.41 2.11
C TYR A 259 -15.20 -17.61 3.39
N GLU A 260 -16.41 -18.17 3.33
CA GLU A 260 -17.19 -18.53 4.51
C GLU A 260 -16.50 -19.59 5.37
N TYR A 261 -15.87 -20.57 4.73
CA TYR A 261 -15.08 -21.58 5.42
C TYR A 261 -13.90 -20.97 6.20
N LEU A 262 -13.19 -20.02 5.58
CA LEU A 262 -12.13 -19.24 6.24
C LEU A 262 -12.70 -18.35 7.36
N TYR A 263 -13.85 -17.71 7.13
CA TYR A 263 -14.52 -16.85 8.11
C TYR A 263 -14.93 -17.62 9.37
N ALA A 264 -15.32 -18.89 9.22
CA ALA A 264 -15.58 -19.80 10.33
C ALA A 264 -14.31 -20.25 11.09
N GLY A 265 -13.13 -19.72 10.76
CA GLY A 265 -11.87 -20.00 11.44
C GLY A 265 -11.18 -21.30 11.01
N ASN A 266 -11.60 -21.88 9.88
CA ASN A 266 -10.98 -23.09 9.37
C ASN A 266 -9.74 -22.77 8.52
N PRO A 267 -8.65 -23.56 8.62
CA PRO A 267 -7.45 -23.31 7.83
C PRO A 267 -7.59 -23.81 6.38
N ILE A 268 -6.99 -23.08 5.43
CA ILE A 268 -6.82 -23.54 4.04
C ILE A 268 -5.35 -23.43 3.65
N THR A 269 -4.83 -24.49 3.03
CA THR A 269 -3.54 -24.48 2.34
C THR A 269 -3.72 -24.19 0.86
N PHE A 270 -3.07 -23.13 0.40
CA PHE A 270 -2.93 -22.72 -0.99
C PHE A 270 -1.55 -23.11 -1.50
N ASP A 271 -1.46 -23.67 -2.70
CA ASP A 271 -0.19 -23.95 -3.35
C ASP A 271 0.04 -22.95 -4.48
N LEU A 272 0.98 -22.03 -4.27
CA LEU A 272 1.23 -20.93 -5.20
C LEU A 272 2.01 -21.40 -6.43
N SER A 273 2.79 -22.49 -6.35
CA SER A 273 3.58 -22.98 -7.50
C SER A 273 2.69 -23.55 -8.63
N LYS A 274 1.46 -23.97 -8.32
CA LYS A 274 0.48 -24.45 -9.31
C LYS A 274 0.07 -23.42 -10.36
N TYR A 275 0.22 -22.13 -10.07
CA TYR A 275 -0.32 -21.04 -10.90
C TYR A 275 0.76 -20.06 -11.36
N GLY A 276 2.02 -20.51 -11.42
CA GLY A 276 3.12 -19.75 -12.00
C GLY A 276 4.48 -20.11 -11.39
N PRO A 277 5.58 -19.89 -12.12
CA PRO A 277 6.92 -20.16 -11.62
C PRO A 277 7.25 -19.22 -10.45
N HIS A 278 7.80 -19.79 -9.38
CA HIS A 278 8.28 -19.05 -8.23
C HIS A 278 9.79 -19.23 -8.11
N PHE A 279 10.52 -18.11 -8.09
CA PHE A 279 11.98 -18.12 -8.08
C PHE A 279 12.53 -17.79 -6.70
N VAL A 280 13.58 -18.50 -6.31
CA VAL A 280 14.46 -18.14 -5.20
C VAL A 280 15.80 -17.71 -5.78
N ILE A 281 16.24 -16.51 -5.39
CA ILE A 281 17.58 -16.01 -5.69
C ILE A 281 18.44 -16.32 -4.48
N GLU A 282 19.39 -17.22 -4.66
CA GLU A 282 20.37 -17.59 -3.66
C GLU A 282 21.38 -16.46 -3.44
N ARG A 283 22.16 -16.59 -2.37
CA ARG A 283 23.19 -15.62 -1.97
C ARG A 283 24.24 -15.37 -3.05
N ASP A 284 24.68 -16.43 -3.72
CA ASP A 284 25.60 -16.41 -4.88
C ASP A 284 24.92 -15.98 -6.21
N PHE A 285 23.69 -15.46 -6.14
CA PHE A 285 22.83 -15.08 -7.27
C PHE A 285 22.36 -16.24 -8.14
N LYS A 286 22.56 -17.50 -7.72
CA LYS A 286 21.94 -18.64 -8.41
C LYS A 286 20.41 -18.53 -8.29
N VAL A 287 19.73 -18.68 -9.42
CA VAL A 287 18.26 -18.69 -9.46
C VAL A 287 17.78 -20.13 -9.51
N LYS A 288 16.85 -20.49 -8.62
CA LYS A 288 16.17 -21.79 -8.62
C LYS A 288 14.67 -21.58 -8.67
N THR A 289 13.97 -22.48 -9.35
CA THR A 289 12.50 -22.53 -9.34
C THR A 289 12.04 -23.43 -8.20
N LEU A 290 11.05 -22.98 -7.43
CA LEU A 290 10.42 -23.79 -6.39
C LEU A 290 9.44 -24.78 -7.02
N GLU A 291 9.59 -26.06 -6.68
CA GLU A 291 8.64 -27.11 -7.06
C GLU A 291 7.33 -27.00 -6.27
N GLU A 292 7.44 -26.64 -4.99
CA GLU A 292 6.31 -26.46 -4.09
C GLU A 292 6.40 -25.10 -3.38
N PHE A 293 5.29 -24.36 -3.35
CA PHE A 293 5.22 -23.13 -2.55
C PHE A 293 3.86 -23.01 -1.85
N LYS A 294 3.70 -23.78 -0.78
CA LYS A 294 2.48 -23.81 0.01
C LYS A 294 2.42 -22.71 1.06
N ARG A 295 1.23 -22.12 1.21
CA ARG A 295 0.87 -21.18 2.28
C ARG A 295 -0.42 -21.64 2.92
N THR A 296 -0.36 -21.93 4.22
CA THR A 296 -1.55 -22.18 5.03
C THR A 296 -1.96 -20.90 5.72
N ILE A 297 -3.23 -20.53 5.55
CA ILE A 297 -3.82 -19.36 6.21
C ILE A 297 -5.01 -19.79 7.07
N LYS A 298 -5.24 -19.01 8.12
CA LYS A 298 -6.37 -19.09 9.04
C LYS A 298 -6.62 -17.68 9.56
N PHE A 299 -7.88 -17.33 9.76
CA PHE A 299 -8.33 -16.06 10.33
C PHE A 299 -8.99 -16.28 11.68
#